data_AF-A0A7H4PGW1-F1
#
_entry.id   AF-A0A7H4PGW1-F1
#
_cell.length_a   1.000
_cell.length_b   1.000
_cell.length_c   1.000
_cell.angle_alpha   90.00
_cell.angle_beta   90.00
_cell.angle_gamma   90.00
#
_symmetry.space_group_name_H-M   'P 1'
#
loop_
_entity.id
_entity.type
_entity.pdbx_description
1 polymer ?
#
loop_
_entity_poly.entity_id
_entity_poly.type
_entity_poly.pdbx_seq_one_letter_code
_entity_poly.pdbx_strand_id
1 'polypeptide(L)'
;MGGIVLAMTLTATYISASSFIGGPGAAYKYGLGWVLLAMIQLPAIWLSLGILGKKFAILARRYNAVTLNDMLFARYQSRLLVWLASLSLLVAFVGAMTVQFIGGARLLETAAGIPYETGLLIFGVSIALYTAFGGFRASVLNDTLQGMVMLVGTIVLLVGVVHAAGGLHNAVETLQTIDPKLVSPQGADDILSPTFMTSFWVLVCFGVIGLPHTAVRCISYKDSKAVHRGIIIGTIVVAILMFGMHLAGALGRAVIPDLTVPDLVIPTLMVKVLPPFAAGIFLAAPMAAIMSTINAQLLQSSATIIKDLLSESAPRADNKWKPG
;
A
#
# COMPACT_ATOMS: atom_id res chain seq x y z
N MET A 1 -14.83 -11.91 -5.86
CA MET A 1 -13.87 -12.40 -4.84
C MET A 1 -14.59 -12.86 -3.58
N GLY A 2 -14.09 -13.92 -2.92
CA GLY A 2 -14.52 -14.29 -1.56
C GLY A 2 -13.97 -13.33 -0.50
N GLY A 3 -14.47 -13.39 0.74
CA GLY A 3 -14.15 -12.38 1.77
C GLY A 3 -12.67 -12.28 2.14
N ILE A 4 -11.97 -13.41 2.31
CA ILE A 4 -10.53 -13.43 2.63
C ILE A 4 -9.73 -12.86 1.45
N VAL A 5 -9.98 -13.36 0.24
CA VAL A 5 -9.30 -12.90 -0.98
C VAL A 5 -9.52 -11.40 -1.18
N LEU A 6 -10.73 -10.89 -0.94
CA LEU A 6 -11.05 -9.47 -1.03
C LEU A 6 -10.28 -8.65 0.01
N ALA A 7 -10.24 -9.11 1.28
CA ALA A 7 -9.50 -8.46 2.34
C ALA A 7 -8.01 -8.36 1.98
N MET A 8 -7.38 -9.50 1.69
CA MET A 8 -5.95 -9.54 1.40
C MET A 8 -5.58 -8.75 0.15
N THR A 9 -6.40 -8.81 -0.91
CA THR A 9 -6.17 -8.05 -2.14
C THR A 9 -6.28 -6.55 -1.89
N LEU A 10 -7.34 -6.11 -1.19
CA LEU A 10 -7.52 -4.69 -0.88
C LEU A 10 -6.38 -4.19 0.01
N THR A 11 -6.02 -4.96 1.04
CA THR A 11 -4.94 -4.62 1.94
C THR A 11 -3.59 -4.56 1.21
N ALA A 12 -3.25 -5.58 0.42
CA ALA A 12 -1.99 -5.59 -0.35
C ALA A 12 -1.95 -4.48 -1.40
N THR A 13 -3.07 -4.13 -2.03
CA THR A 13 -3.15 -3.01 -2.97
C THR A 13 -3.00 -1.66 -2.25
N TYR A 14 -3.55 -1.54 -1.05
CA TYR A 14 -3.53 -0.30 -0.27
C TYR A 14 -2.18 -0.03 0.37
N ILE A 15 -1.52 -1.08 0.85
CA ILE A 15 -0.26 -1.00 1.55
C ILE A 15 0.88 -0.99 0.55
N SER A 16 1.69 0.08 0.60
CA SER A 16 2.68 0.38 -0.44
C SER A 16 4.08 0.63 0.12
N ALA A 17 5.02 1.12 -0.71
CA ALA A 17 6.33 1.56 -0.23
C ALA A 17 6.17 2.66 0.84
N SER A 18 5.15 3.53 0.72
CA SER A 18 4.89 4.55 1.73
C SER A 18 4.54 3.94 3.09
N SER A 19 3.93 2.76 3.13
CA SER A 19 3.51 2.10 4.37
C SER A 19 4.59 1.22 4.99
N PHE A 20 5.49 0.67 4.17
CA PHE A 20 6.54 -0.26 4.58
C PHE A 20 7.93 0.35 4.66
N ILE A 21 8.15 1.51 4.03
CA ILE A 21 9.44 2.22 4.02
C ILE A 21 9.24 3.62 4.62
N GLY A 22 8.45 4.47 3.96
CA GLY A 22 8.32 5.87 4.37
C GLY A 22 7.66 6.06 5.74
N GLY A 23 6.61 5.28 6.03
CA GLY A 23 5.86 5.34 7.27
C GLY A 23 6.69 4.92 8.49
N PRO A 24 7.36 3.76 8.47
CA PRO A 24 8.32 3.40 9.51
C PRO A 24 9.52 4.34 9.60
N GLY A 25 10.02 4.89 8.48
CA GLY A 25 11.07 5.91 8.48
C GLY A 25 10.61 7.21 9.16
N ALA A 26 9.38 7.64 8.90
CA ALA A 26 8.76 8.75 9.61
C ALA A 26 8.54 8.44 11.09
N ALA A 27 8.14 7.22 11.45
CA ALA A 27 8.02 6.79 12.84
C ALA A 27 9.38 6.72 13.56
N TYR A 28 10.43 6.34 12.86
CA TYR A 28 11.81 6.38 13.36
C TYR A 28 12.28 7.81 13.65
N LYS A 29 11.90 8.77 12.80
CA LYS A 29 12.27 10.19 12.94
C LYS A 29 11.42 10.92 13.99
N TYR A 30 10.10 10.71 13.96
CA TYR A 30 9.13 11.48 14.74
C TYR A 30 8.63 10.75 16.00
N GLY A 31 8.92 9.46 16.14
CA GLY A 31 8.61 8.67 17.33
C GLY A 31 7.20 8.06 17.35
N LEU A 32 6.77 7.67 18.55
CA LEU A 32 5.54 6.92 18.80
C LEU A 32 4.26 7.68 18.44
N GLY A 33 4.28 9.02 18.48
CA GLY A 33 3.16 9.83 18.01
C GLY A 33 2.79 9.55 16.55
N TRP A 34 3.78 9.26 15.69
CA TRP A 34 3.53 8.92 14.29
C TRP A 34 2.87 7.55 14.14
N VAL A 35 3.19 6.59 15.02
CA VAL A 35 2.53 5.28 15.05
C VAL A 35 1.03 5.46 15.27
N LEU A 36 0.64 6.34 16.21
CA LEU A 36 -0.76 6.68 16.45
C LEU A 36 -1.41 7.37 15.25
N LEU A 37 -0.71 8.33 14.62
CA LEU A 37 -1.19 8.98 13.41
C LEU A 37 -1.45 7.96 12.29
N ALA A 38 -0.55 6.99 12.10
CA ALA A 38 -0.67 5.96 11.07
C ALA A 38 -1.91 5.07 11.24
N MET A 39 -2.40 4.88 12.47
CA MET A 39 -3.60 4.08 12.75
C MET A 39 -4.90 4.69 12.19
N ILE A 40 -4.90 5.97 11.79
CA ILE A 40 -6.03 6.58 11.06
C ILE A 40 -6.27 5.93 9.68
N GLN A 41 -5.37 5.07 9.22
CA GLN A 41 -5.58 4.29 8.00
C GLN A 41 -6.64 3.19 8.19
N LEU A 42 -7.02 2.83 9.43
CA LEU A 42 -8.01 1.78 9.69
C LEU A 42 -9.43 2.12 9.22
N PRO A 43 -10.00 3.30 9.53
CA PRO A 43 -11.29 3.70 8.98
C PRO A 43 -11.30 3.77 7.46
N ALA A 44 -10.15 3.96 6.80
CA ALA A 44 -10.10 4.03 5.33
C ALA A 44 -10.68 2.77 4.68
N ILE A 45 -10.45 1.57 5.24
CA ILE A 45 -11.04 0.32 4.73
C ILE A 45 -12.56 0.30 4.91
N TRP A 46 -13.04 0.72 6.08
CA TRP A 46 -14.47 0.78 6.38
C TRP A 46 -15.19 1.76 5.44
N LEU A 47 -14.61 2.93 5.22
CA LEU A 47 -15.15 3.93 4.31
C LEU A 47 -15.10 3.43 2.86
N SER A 48 -13.99 2.82 2.46
CA SER A 48 -13.75 2.32 1.10
C SER A 48 -14.66 1.15 0.73
N LEU A 49 -14.78 0.12 1.58
CA LEU A 49 -15.62 -1.05 1.31
C LEU A 49 -17.09 -0.84 1.73
N GLY A 50 -17.31 -0.26 2.91
CA GLY A 50 -18.63 -0.18 3.54
C GLY A 50 -19.53 0.88 2.89
N ILE A 51 -19.03 2.10 2.71
CA ILE A 51 -19.83 3.21 2.19
C ILE A 51 -19.75 3.26 0.67
N LEU A 52 -18.53 3.47 0.12
CA LEU A 52 -18.38 3.70 -1.30
C LEU A 52 -18.33 2.42 -2.11
N GLY A 53 -17.67 1.36 -1.63
CA GLY A 53 -17.62 0.07 -2.31
C GLY A 53 -19.01 -0.49 -2.59
N LYS A 54 -19.95 -0.32 -1.65
CA LYS A 54 -21.36 -0.66 -1.88
C LYS A 54 -21.99 0.17 -3.00
N LYS A 55 -21.88 1.50 -2.96
CA LYS A 55 -22.48 2.40 -3.97
C LYS A 55 -21.86 2.22 -5.35
N PHE A 56 -20.52 2.22 -5.44
CA PHE A 56 -19.80 2.00 -6.68
C PHE A 56 -20.11 0.63 -7.27
N ALA A 57 -20.24 -0.42 -6.47
CA ALA A 57 -20.57 -1.74 -7.00
C ALA A 57 -21.99 -1.80 -7.58
N ILE A 58 -22.95 -1.08 -6.99
CA ILE A 58 -24.31 -0.98 -7.53
C ILE A 58 -24.28 -0.26 -8.89
N LEU A 59 -23.59 0.89 -8.95
CA LEU A 59 -23.45 1.66 -10.19
C LEU A 59 -22.67 0.88 -11.26
N ALA A 60 -21.58 0.21 -10.86
CA ALA A 60 -20.75 -0.57 -11.76
C ALA A 60 -21.53 -1.72 -12.39
N ARG A 61 -22.29 -2.47 -11.59
CA ARG A 61 -23.18 -3.52 -12.10
C ARG A 61 -24.29 -2.97 -12.98
N ARG A 62 -24.87 -1.81 -12.63
CA ARG A 62 -25.92 -1.15 -13.42
C ARG A 62 -25.44 -0.74 -14.82
N TYR A 63 -24.22 -0.23 -14.92
CA TYR A 63 -23.65 0.28 -16.17
C TYR A 63 -22.72 -0.71 -16.87
N ASN A 64 -22.56 -1.92 -16.31
CA ASN A 64 -21.54 -2.89 -16.74
C ASN A 64 -20.13 -2.25 -16.82
N ALA A 65 -19.85 -1.36 -15.87
CA ALA A 65 -18.60 -0.62 -15.79
C ALA A 65 -17.48 -1.52 -15.27
N VAL A 66 -16.32 -1.38 -15.92
CA VAL A 66 -15.07 -2.06 -15.56
C VAL A 66 -14.08 -1.03 -15.02
N THR A 67 -14.17 0.24 -15.45
CA THR A 67 -13.36 1.36 -14.98
C THR A 67 -14.23 2.37 -14.21
N LEU A 68 -13.58 3.24 -13.42
CA LEU A 68 -14.26 4.41 -12.83
C LEU A 68 -14.71 5.42 -13.89
N ASN A 69 -13.94 5.51 -14.98
CA ASN A 69 -14.24 6.38 -16.11
C ASN A 69 -15.52 5.97 -16.84
N ASP A 70 -15.85 4.67 -16.93
CA ASP A 70 -17.16 4.21 -17.42
C ASP A 70 -18.31 4.81 -16.60
N MET A 71 -18.14 4.93 -15.27
CA MET A 71 -19.16 5.51 -14.39
C MET A 71 -19.29 7.03 -14.60
N LEU A 72 -18.17 7.72 -14.85
CA LEU A 72 -18.17 9.13 -15.23
C LEU A 72 -18.86 9.33 -16.58
N PHE A 73 -18.57 8.48 -17.57
CA PHE A 73 -19.22 8.52 -18.87
C PHE A 73 -20.73 8.29 -18.75
N ALA A 74 -21.15 7.26 -18.00
CA ALA A 74 -22.56 6.98 -17.78
C ALA A 74 -23.31 8.16 -17.13
N ARG A 75 -22.65 8.92 -16.25
CA ARG A 75 -23.24 10.05 -15.53
C ARG A 75 -23.27 11.37 -16.30
N TYR A 76 -22.21 11.68 -17.04
CA TYR A 76 -22.00 12.98 -17.69
C TYR A 76 -22.13 12.94 -19.21
N GLN A 77 -22.11 11.75 -19.83
CA GLN A 77 -22.23 11.54 -21.27
C GLN A 77 -21.23 12.37 -22.12
N SER A 78 -20.08 12.72 -21.53
CA SER A 78 -19.06 13.56 -22.15
C SER A 78 -17.75 12.79 -22.29
N ARG A 79 -17.31 12.61 -23.53
CA ARG A 79 -16.04 11.94 -23.85
C ARG A 79 -14.83 12.78 -23.46
N LEU A 80 -14.93 14.10 -23.60
CA LEU A 80 -13.85 15.01 -23.19
C LEU A 80 -13.54 14.86 -21.70
N LEU A 81 -14.57 14.73 -20.86
CA LEU A 81 -14.39 14.48 -19.42
C LEU A 81 -13.67 13.15 -19.15
N VAL A 82 -14.04 12.09 -19.87
CA VAL A 82 -13.39 10.78 -19.75
C VAL A 82 -11.91 10.86 -20.15
N TRP A 83 -11.59 11.58 -21.23
CA TRP A 83 -10.23 11.74 -21.71
C TRP A 83 -9.37 12.53 -20.71
N LEU A 84 -9.89 13.65 -20.20
CA LEU A 84 -9.20 14.45 -19.19
C LEU A 84 -9.00 13.69 -17.87
N ALA A 85 -10.00 12.92 -17.42
CA ALA A 85 -9.90 12.07 -16.24
C ALA A 85 -8.90 10.92 -16.44
N SER A 86 -8.89 10.32 -17.63
CA SER A 86 -7.95 9.24 -17.98
C SER A 86 -6.52 9.74 -18.03
N LEU A 87 -6.27 10.88 -18.69
CA LEU A 87 -4.93 11.45 -18.79
C LEU A 87 -4.41 11.91 -17.42
N SER A 88 -5.24 12.57 -16.61
CA SER A 88 -4.84 12.98 -15.26
C SER A 88 -4.51 11.77 -14.37
N LEU A 89 -5.28 10.68 -14.49
CA LEU A 89 -5.01 9.44 -13.77
C LEU A 89 -3.67 8.81 -14.18
N LEU A 90 -3.40 8.73 -15.49
CA LEU A 90 -2.14 8.16 -16.00
C LEU A 90 -0.92 8.97 -15.54
N VAL A 91 -1.00 10.30 -15.60
CA VAL A 91 0.07 11.18 -15.10
C VAL A 91 0.30 10.98 -13.60
N ALA A 92 -0.77 10.90 -12.81
CA ALA A 92 -0.66 10.64 -11.37
C ALA A 92 -0.02 9.27 -11.07
N PHE A 93 -0.34 8.23 -11.85
CA PHE A 93 0.24 6.91 -11.67
C PHE A 93 1.72 6.83 -12.04
N VAL A 94 2.23 7.62 -12.99
CA VAL A 94 3.67 7.71 -13.25
C VAL A 94 4.43 8.17 -12.01
N GLY A 95 3.95 9.23 -11.35
CA GLY A 95 4.52 9.71 -10.09
C GLY A 95 4.43 8.67 -8.97
N ALA A 96 3.24 8.05 -8.81
CA ALA A 96 3.01 7.05 -7.78
C ALA A 96 3.89 5.80 -7.97
N MET A 97 4.04 5.29 -9.20
CA MET A 97 4.89 4.14 -9.51
C MET A 97 6.37 4.46 -9.32
N THR A 98 6.81 5.69 -9.61
CA THR A 98 8.22 6.11 -9.41
C THR A 98 8.66 5.89 -7.96
N VAL A 99 7.86 6.31 -6.98
CA VAL A 99 8.15 6.11 -5.54
C VAL A 99 8.28 4.62 -5.20
N GLN A 100 7.43 3.79 -5.81
CA GLN A 100 7.46 2.35 -5.60
C GLN A 100 8.73 1.71 -6.17
N PHE A 101 9.14 2.08 -7.38
CA PHE A 101 10.39 1.59 -7.98
C PHE A 101 11.63 2.01 -7.18
N ILE A 102 11.68 3.26 -6.71
CA ILE A 102 12.75 3.74 -5.83
C ILE A 102 12.79 2.90 -4.54
N GLY A 103 11.64 2.68 -3.89
CA GLY A 103 11.55 1.85 -2.69
C GLY A 103 12.04 0.43 -2.92
N GLY A 104 11.64 -0.21 -4.02
CA GLY A 104 12.06 -1.56 -4.39
C GLY A 104 13.57 -1.67 -4.62
N ALA A 105 14.13 -0.71 -5.35
CA ALA A 105 15.57 -0.65 -5.61
C ALA A 105 16.39 -0.43 -4.31
N ARG A 106 15.96 0.47 -3.43
CA ARG A 106 16.61 0.71 -2.13
C ARG A 106 16.59 -0.49 -1.19
N LEU A 107 15.51 -1.28 -1.21
CA LEU A 107 15.44 -2.53 -0.45
C LEU A 107 16.50 -3.53 -0.94
N LEU A 108 16.61 -3.73 -2.26
CA LEU A 108 17.61 -4.64 -2.84
C LEU A 108 19.04 -4.14 -2.58
N GLU A 109 19.26 -2.84 -2.67
CA GLU A 109 20.56 -2.23 -2.38
C GLU A 109 21.00 -2.46 -0.94
N THR A 110 20.14 -2.11 0.02
CA THR A 110 20.52 -2.16 1.43
C THR A 110 20.65 -3.59 1.94
N ALA A 111 19.78 -4.49 1.45
CA ALA A 111 19.63 -5.79 2.08
C ALA A 111 20.28 -6.95 1.30
N ALA A 112 20.42 -6.81 -0.02
CA ALA A 112 21.16 -7.77 -0.85
C ALA A 112 22.51 -7.22 -1.35
N GLY A 113 22.85 -5.96 -1.06
CA GLY A 113 24.09 -5.33 -1.52
C GLY A 113 24.13 -5.10 -3.03
N ILE A 114 22.98 -5.15 -3.72
CA ILE A 114 22.91 -4.99 -5.17
C ILE A 114 22.95 -3.49 -5.51
N PRO A 115 23.85 -3.02 -6.39
CA PRO A 115 23.91 -1.61 -6.75
C PRO A 115 22.54 -1.07 -7.20
N TYR A 116 22.17 0.13 -6.74
CA TYR A 116 20.84 0.73 -6.95
C TYR A 116 20.32 0.59 -8.39
N GLU A 117 21.13 0.98 -9.39
CA GLU A 117 20.74 0.92 -10.81
C GLU A 117 20.46 -0.51 -11.29
N THR A 118 21.25 -1.48 -10.81
CA THR A 118 21.05 -2.90 -11.13
C THR A 118 19.82 -3.45 -10.42
N GLY A 119 19.63 -3.10 -9.15
CA GLY A 119 18.45 -3.47 -8.37
C GLY A 119 17.16 -2.92 -9.00
N LEU A 120 17.19 -1.66 -9.44
CA LEU A 120 16.10 -1.00 -10.15
C LEU A 120 15.75 -1.74 -11.45
N LEU A 121 16.75 -2.11 -12.26
CA LEU A 121 16.55 -2.83 -13.52
C LEU A 121 15.98 -4.23 -13.28
N ILE A 122 16.54 -5.00 -12.34
CA ILE A 122 16.05 -6.33 -11.97
C ILE A 122 14.60 -6.24 -11.50
N PHE A 123 14.29 -5.30 -10.61
CA PHE A 123 12.96 -5.12 -10.05
C PHE A 123 11.95 -4.69 -11.12
N GLY A 124 12.33 -3.73 -11.97
CA GLY A 124 11.52 -3.23 -13.07
C GLY A 124 11.15 -4.30 -14.09
N VAL A 125 12.15 -5.04 -14.57
CA VAL A 125 11.95 -6.14 -15.53
C VAL A 125 11.08 -7.24 -14.92
N SER A 126 11.34 -7.61 -13.66
CA SER A 126 10.55 -8.64 -12.98
C SER A 126 9.07 -8.28 -12.91
N ILE A 127 8.75 -7.04 -12.51
CA ILE A 127 7.36 -6.56 -12.44
C ILE A 127 6.72 -6.50 -13.82
N ALA A 128 7.41 -5.95 -14.81
CA ALA A 128 6.90 -5.84 -16.17
C ALA A 128 6.50 -7.22 -16.72
N LEU A 129 7.35 -8.24 -16.52
CA LEU A 129 7.09 -9.60 -16.98
C LEU A 129 5.86 -10.21 -16.31
N TYR A 130 5.79 -10.27 -14.97
CA TYR A 130 4.68 -10.98 -14.34
C TYR A 130 3.34 -10.23 -14.48
N THR A 131 3.36 -8.89 -14.52
CA THR A 131 2.13 -8.10 -14.76
C THR A 131 1.63 -8.30 -16.19
N ALA A 132 2.52 -8.39 -17.19
CA ALA A 132 2.13 -8.61 -18.58
C ALA A 132 1.42 -9.95 -18.80
N PHE A 133 1.84 -11.02 -18.13
CA PHE A 133 1.27 -12.37 -18.33
C PHE A 133 0.13 -12.70 -17.36
N GLY A 134 0.02 -12.04 -16.22
CA GLY A 134 -0.91 -12.44 -15.14
C GLY A 134 -2.35 -11.93 -15.26
N GLY A 135 -2.55 -10.72 -15.77
CA GLY A 135 -3.87 -10.08 -15.79
C GLY A 135 -4.53 -9.93 -14.39
N PHE A 136 -5.81 -9.59 -14.35
CA PHE A 136 -6.51 -9.27 -13.10
C PHE A 136 -6.66 -10.48 -12.16
N ARG A 137 -6.96 -11.67 -12.69
CA ARG A 137 -7.19 -12.86 -11.84
C ARG A 137 -5.91 -13.38 -11.20
N ALA A 138 -4.80 -13.47 -11.94
CA ALA A 138 -3.53 -13.87 -11.33
C ALA A 138 -3.05 -12.82 -10.33
N SER A 139 -3.28 -11.53 -10.62
CA SER A 139 -3.02 -10.45 -9.66
C SER A 139 -3.75 -10.65 -8.34
N VAL A 140 -5.03 -11.04 -8.34
CA VAL A 140 -5.79 -11.29 -7.09
C VAL A 140 -5.17 -12.42 -6.26
N LEU A 141 -4.67 -13.48 -6.91
CA LEU A 141 -4.00 -14.58 -6.22
C LEU A 141 -2.65 -14.12 -5.64
N ASN A 142 -1.85 -13.41 -6.43
CA ASN A 142 -0.56 -12.87 -6.00
C ASN A 142 -0.73 -11.90 -4.83
N ASP A 143 -1.68 -10.96 -4.91
CA ASP A 143 -1.95 -10.00 -3.84
C ASP A 143 -2.37 -10.73 -2.54
N THR A 144 -3.11 -11.83 -2.66
CA THR A 144 -3.50 -12.64 -1.49
C THR A 144 -2.30 -13.29 -0.81
N LEU A 145 -1.39 -13.88 -1.59
CA LEU A 145 -0.14 -14.46 -1.08
C LEU A 145 0.77 -13.38 -0.49
N GLN A 146 0.95 -12.28 -1.21
CA GLN A 146 1.76 -11.13 -0.81
C GLN A 146 1.29 -10.53 0.51
N GLY A 147 -0.01 -10.34 0.69
CA GLY A 147 -0.55 -9.86 1.96
C GLY A 147 -0.26 -10.80 3.15
N MET A 148 -0.20 -12.13 2.92
CA MET A 148 0.18 -13.07 3.99
C MET A 148 1.68 -12.96 4.33
N VAL A 149 2.53 -12.84 3.31
CA VAL A 149 3.97 -12.62 3.51
C VAL A 149 4.21 -11.32 4.26
N MET A 150 3.47 -10.25 3.92
CA MET A 150 3.51 -8.97 4.62
C MET A 150 3.17 -9.15 6.11
N LEU A 151 2.09 -9.87 6.43
CA LEU A 151 1.67 -10.09 7.83
C LEU A 151 2.75 -10.80 8.65
N VAL A 152 3.25 -11.92 8.13
CA VAL A 152 4.28 -12.71 8.81
C VAL A 152 5.55 -11.87 8.96
N GLY A 153 5.96 -11.16 7.91
CA GLY A 153 7.16 -10.35 7.96
C GLY A 153 7.08 -9.18 8.94
N THR A 154 5.92 -8.51 9.03
CA THR A 154 5.71 -7.45 10.02
C THR A 154 5.79 -7.97 11.45
N ILE A 155 5.13 -9.09 11.74
CA ILE A 155 5.14 -9.68 13.10
C ILE A 155 6.56 -10.08 13.49
N VAL A 156 7.26 -10.80 12.62
CA VAL A 156 8.62 -11.27 12.92
C VAL A 156 9.59 -10.12 13.07
N LEU A 157 9.53 -9.11 12.19
CA LEU A 157 10.39 -7.94 12.31
C LEU A 157 10.14 -7.20 13.61
N LEU A 158 8.88 -6.96 13.99
CA LEU A 158 8.55 -6.29 15.24
C LEU A 158 9.09 -7.06 16.45
N VAL A 159 8.90 -8.39 16.48
CA VAL A 159 9.45 -9.25 17.55
C VAL A 159 10.98 -9.17 17.59
N GLY A 160 11.63 -9.23 16.43
CA GLY A 160 13.09 -9.11 16.32
C GLY A 160 13.61 -7.78 16.84
N VAL A 161 12.95 -6.66 16.51
CA VAL A 161 13.29 -5.32 17.00
C VAL A 161 13.10 -5.22 18.51
N VAL A 162 11.97 -5.69 19.04
CA VAL A 162 11.69 -5.67 20.49
C VAL A 162 12.72 -6.51 21.24
N HIS A 163 13.10 -7.68 20.71
CA HIS A 163 14.13 -8.52 21.30
C HIS A 163 15.51 -7.85 21.28
N ALA A 164 15.91 -7.29 20.12
CA ALA A 164 17.18 -6.59 19.96
C ALA A 164 17.30 -5.33 20.84
N ALA A 165 16.18 -4.68 21.16
CA ALA A 165 16.11 -3.55 22.07
C ALA A 165 16.11 -3.96 23.56
N GLY A 166 16.18 -5.26 23.89
CA GLY A 166 16.13 -5.74 25.27
C GLY A 166 14.72 -5.73 25.90
N GLY A 167 13.68 -5.68 25.07
CA GLY A 167 12.28 -5.62 25.48
C GLY A 167 11.64 -4.26 25.25
N LEU A 168 10.30 -4.23 25.27
CA LEU A 168 9.53 -3.02 24.94
C LEU A 168 9.77 -1.88 25.93
N HIS A 169 9.90 -2.19 27.22
CA HIS A 169 10.14 -1.18 28.26
C HIS A 169 11.49 -0.48 28.04
N ASN A 170 12.56 -1.27 27.86
CA ASN A 170 13.90 -0.74 27.60
C ASN A 170 13.97 0.06 26.29
N ALA A 171 13.25 -0.40 25.24
CA ALA A 171 13.16 0.35 23.99
C ALA A 171 12.55 1.74 24.20
N VAL A 172 11.42 1.84 24.92
CA VAL A 172 10.76 3.13 25.18
C VAL A 172 11.59 4.03 26.09
N GLU A 173 12.25 3.46 27.11
CA GLU A 173 13.18 4.20 27.96
C GLU A 173 14.34 4.76 27.15
N THR A 174 14.95 3.94 26.30
CA THR A 174 16.01 4.37 25.37
C THR A 174 15.54 5.50 24.47
N LEU A 175 14.34 5.39 23.87
CA LEU A 175 13.77 6.48 23.06
C LEU A 175 13.63 7.78 23.87
N GLN A 176 13.13 7.69 25.11
CA GLN A 176 12.97 8.85 25.99
C GLN A 176 14.34 9.47 26.37
N THR A 177 15.39 8.67 26.51
CA THR A 177 16.75 9.18 26.74
C THR A 177 17.37 9.83 25.50
N ILE A 178 17.06 9.33 24.29
CA ILE A 178 17.53 9.91 23.02
C ILE A 178 16.88 11.29 22.82
N ASP A 179 15.55 11.33 22.88
CA ASP A 179 14.76 12.55 22.83
C ASP A 179 13.38 12.29 23.46
N PRO A 180 13.02 12.97 24.56
CA PRO A 180 11.70 12.85 25.17
C PRO A 180 10.53 13.10 24.21
N LYS A 181 10.73 13.85 23.12
CA LYS A 181 9.70 14.06 22.10
C LYS A 181 9.41 12.82 21.25
N LEU A 182 10.30 11.83 21.20
CA LEU A 182 10.04 10.56 20.48
C LEU A 182 8.96 9.71 21.15
N VAL A 183 8.66 9.95 22.43
CA VAL A 183 7.57 9.28 23.15
C VAL A 183 6.36 10.20 23.37
N SER A 184 6.43 11.45 22.91
CA SER A 184 5.33 12.41 23.04
C SER A 184 4.26 12.20 21.97
N PRO A 185 3.00 12.60 22.24
CA PRO A 185 1.95 12.60 21.21
C PRO A 185 2.23 13.57 20.04
N GLN A 186 2.98 14.65 20.29
CA GLN A 186 3.33 15.67 19.29
C GLN A 186 4.46 15.22 18.36
N GLY A 187 5.21 14.18 18.76
CA GLY A 187 6.37 13.68 18.04
C GLY A 187 7.56 14.64 18.09
N ALA A 188 8.70 14.19 17.56
CA ALA A 188 9.87 15.06 17.37
C ALA A 188 9.53 16.24 16.45
N ASP A 189 10.22 17.36 16.66
CA ASP A 189 10.00 18.64 15.96
C ASP A 189 8.57 19.24 16.11
N ASP A 190 7.73 18.70 17.00
CA ASP A 190 6.33 19.09 17.17
C ASP A 190 5.50 19.06 15.87
N ILE A 191 5.89 18.19 14.92
CA ILE A 191 5.29 18.12 13.59
C ILE A 191 3.81 17.68 13.63
N LEU A 192 3.43 16.87 14.64
CA LEU A 192 2.08 16.35 14.81
C LEU A 192 1.17 17.37 15.50
N SER A 193 1.16 18.59 14.97
CA SER A 193 0.19 19.60 15.35
C SER A 193 -1.24 19.14 15.02
N PRO A 194 -2.27 19.60 15.75
CA PRO A 194 -3.67 19.27 15.45
C PRO A 194 -4.05 19.58 13.99
N THR A 195 -3.52 20.67 13.42
CA THR A 195 -3.75 21.07 12.02
C THR A 195 -3.14 20.08 11.03
N PHE A 196 -1.91 19.62 11.28
CA PHE A 196 -1.27 18.61 10.45
C PHE A 196 -2.01 17.27 10.53
N MET A 197 -2.33 16.82 11.75
CA MET A 197 -3.05 15.57 11.97
C MET A 197 -4.42 15.56 11.28
N THR A 198 -5.21 16.62 11.45
CA THR A 198 -6.54 16.73 10.81
C THR A 198 -6.43 16.76 9.29
N SER A 199 -5.46 17.49 8.74
CA SER A 199 -5.17 17.49 7.29
C SER A 199 -4.79 16.11 6.78
N PHE A 200 -3.93 15.40 7.51
CA PHE A 200 -3.51 14.04 7.19
C PHE A 200 -4.69 13.06 7.24
N TRP A 201 -5.58 13.21 8.22
CA TRP A 201 -6.78 12.38 8.34
C TRP A 201 -7.73 12.58 7.17
N VAL A 202 -7.94 13.82 6.74
CA VAL A 202 -8.76 14.11 5.55
C VAL A 202 -8.12 13.50 4.31
N LEU A 203 -6.81 13.70 4.13
CA LEU A 203 -6.06 13.16 3.00
C LEU A 203 -6.15 11.63 2.94
N VAL A 204 -5.93 10.94 4.06
CA VAL A 204 -5.90 9.48 4.12
C VAL A 204 -7.30 8.88 4.04
N CYS A 205 -8.25 9.36 4.82
CA CYS A 205 -9.59 8.78 4.86
C CYS A 205 -10.35 9.03 3.56
N PHE A 206 -10.24 10.23 2.96
CA PHE A 206 -10.99 10.56 1.75
C PHE A 206 -10.18 10.36 0.47
N GLY A 207 -8.86 10.61 0.49
CA GLY A 207 -8.01 10.45 -0.69
C GLY A 207 -7.91 8.99 -1.15
N VAL A 208 -7.81 8.04 -0.22
CA VAL A 208 -7.71 6.60 -0.52
C VAL A 208 -8.94 6.08 -1.25
N ILE A 209 -10.11 6.61 -0.89
CA ILE A 209 -11.39 6.27 -1.53
C ILE A 209 -11.41 6.73 -3.00
N GLY A 210 -10.78 7.87 -3.29
CA GLY A 210 -10.71 8.43 -4.64
C GLY A 210 -9.77 7.67 -5.58
N LEU A 211 -8.95 6.75 -5.06
CA LEU A 211 -7.98 6.01 -5.86
C LEU A 211 -8.66 4.96 -6.75
N PRO A 212 -8.49 5.03 -8.08
CA PRO A 212 -9.23 4.14 -8.97
C PRO A 212 -8.87 2.67 -8.83
N HIS A 213 -7.59 2.36 -8.58
CA HIS A 213 -7.14 0.98 -8.37
C HIS A 213 -7.77 0.36 -7.11
N THR A 214 -7.97 1.13 -6.04
CA THR A 214 -8.67 0.69 -4.82
C THR A 214 -10.16 0.47 -5.09
N ALA A 215 -10.80 1.42 -5.78
CA ALA A 215 -12.23 1.34 -6.08
C ALA A 215 -12.59 0.11 -6.93
N VAL A 216 -11.76 -0.26 -7.91
CA VAL A 216 -11.97 -1.46 -8.73
C VAL A 216 -11.91 -2.75 -7.89
N ARG A 217 -11.05 -2.82 -6.88
CA ARG A 217 -11.07 -3.93 -5.91
C ARG A 217 -12.34 -3.93 -5.07
N CYS A 218 -12.78 -2.75 -4.62
CA CYS A 218 -13.98 -2.60 -3.80
C CYS A 218 -15.29 -3.00 -4.51
N ILE A 219 -15.34 -3.04 -5.85
CA ILE A 219 -16.54 -3.48 -6.60
C ILE A 219 -16.53 -4.96 -6.98
N SER A 220 -15.41 -5.66 -6.77
CA SER A 220 -15.17 -7.02 -7.28
C SER A 220 -15.60 -8.15 -6.32
N TYR A 221 -16.40 -7.85 -5.30
CA TYR A 221 -16.91 -8.84 -4.35
C TYR A 221 -18.06 -9.66 -4.92
N LYS A 222 -18.19 -10.92 -4.49
CA LYS A 222 -19.22 -11.84 -5.00
C LYS A 222 -20.61 -11.62 -4.39
N ASP A 223 -20.67 -11.32 -3.09
CA ASP A 223 -21.90 -11.21 -2.32
C ASP A 223 -21.70 -10.30 -1.09
N SER A 224 -22.79 -9.93 -0.42
CA SER A 224 -22.75 -9.07 0.77
C SER A 224 -21.99 -9.70 1.95
N LYS A 225 -22.01 -11.04 2.07
CA LYS A 225 -21.28 -11.76 3.14
C LYS A 225 -19.76 -11.62 2.93
N ALA A 226 -19.30 -11.67 1.69
CA ALA A 226 -17.92 -11.49 1.31
C ALA A 226 -17.43 -10.06 1.60
N VAL A 227 -18.25 -9.03 1.35
CA VAL A 227 -17.90 -7.65 1.73
C VAL A 227 -17.76 -7.51 3.23
N HIS A 228 -18.73 -8.01 4.01
CA HIS A 228 -18.69 -7.89 5.46
C HIS A 228 -17.47 -8.59 6.07
N ARG A 229 -17.19 -9.83 5.63
CA ARG A 229 -15.95 -10.54 6.00
C ARG A 229 -14.70 -9.80 5.53
N GLY A 230 -14.73 -9.23 4.32
CA GLY A 230 -13.63 -8.45 3.76
C GLY A 230 -13.28 -7.22 4.59
N ILE A 231 -14.30 -6.51 5.08
CA ILE A 231 -14.12 -5.36 5.99
C ILE A 231 -13.44 -5.82 7.29
N ILE A 232 -14.01 -6.82 7.96
CA ILE A 232 -13.49 -7.27 9.27
C ILE A 232 -12.06 -7.77 9.16
N ILE A 233 -11.80 -8.69 8.23
CA ILE A 233 -10.48 -9.29 8.05
C ILE A 233 -9.50 -8.23 7.55
N GLY A 234 -9.88 -7.42 6.57
CA GLY A 234 -9.04 -6.36 6.03
C GLY A 234 -8.62 -5.34 7.08
N THR A 235 -9.54 -4.95 7.97
CA THR A 235 -9.23 -4.05 9.10
C THR A 235 -8.24 -4.67 10.06
N ILE A 236 -8.41 -5.94 10.44
CA ILE A 236 -7.46 -6.63 11.33
C ILE A 236 -6.08 -6.70 10.68
N VAL A 237 -6.02 -7.07 9.40
CA VAL A 237 -4.75 -7.19 8.65
C VAL A 237 -4.06 -5.83 8.54
N VAL A 238 -4.76 -4.78 8.13
CA VAL A 238 -4.17 -3.43 8.08
C VAL A 238 -3.78 -2.93 9.46
N ALA A 239 -4.52 -3.28 10.51
CA ALA A 239 -4.14 -2.91 11.88
C ALA A 239 -2.79 -3.51 12.25
N ILE A 240 -2.62 -4.80 12.03
CA ILE A 240 -1.37 -5.49 12.32
C ILE A 240 -0.23 -4.91 11.47
N LEU A 241 -0.46 -4.68 10.18
CA LEU A 241 0.58 -4.19 9.28
C LEU A 241 0.99 -2.74 9.57
N MET A 242 0.01 -1.84 9.72
CA MET A 242 0.28 -0.43 10.02
C MET A 242 0.89 -0.27 11.40
N PHE A 243 0.26 -0.83 12.43
CA PHE A 243 0.78 -0.77 13.78
C PHE A 243 2.17 -1.39 13.86
N GLY A 244 2.32 -2.61 13.36
CA GLY A 244 3.55 -3.37 13.51
C GLY A 244 4.73 -2.76 12.75
N MET A 245 4.55 -2.34 11.50
CA MET A 245 5.65 -1.75 10.73
C MET A 245 6.06 -0.39 11.28
N HIS A 246 5.10 0.46 11.64
CA HIS A 246 5.42 1.79 12.16
C HIS A 246 6.01 1.70 13.57
N LEU A 247 5.49 0.80 14.41
CA LEU A 247 6.07 0.55 15.72
C LEU A 247 7.50 -0.04 15.61
N ALA A 248 7.73 -0.98 14.68
CA ALA A 248 9.08 -1.49 14.42
C ALA A 248 10.04 -0.39 13.97
N GLY A 249 9.58 0.56 13.15
CA GLY A 249 10.36 1.75 12.77
C GLY A 249 10.69 2.64 13.97
N ALA A 250 9.69 3.00 14.78
CA ALA A 250 9.87 3.85 15.97
C ALA A 250 10.80 3.20 17.00
N LEU A 251 10.55 1.94 17.38
CA LEU A 251 11.39 1.19 18.32
C LEU A 251 12.78 0.90 17.73
N GLY A 252 12.87 0.83 16.40
CA GLY A 252 14.13 0.70 15.68
C GLY A 252 15.14 1.80 16.00
N ARG A 253 14.68 3.00 16.35
CA ARG A 253 15.54 4.12 16.78
C ARG A 253 16.32 3.79 18.06
N ALA A 254 15.81 2.93 18.93
CA ALA A 254 16.57 2.43 20.08
C ALA A 254 17.67 1.42 19.70
N VAL A 255 17.54 0.73 18.56
CA VAL A 255 18.49 -0.30 18.10
C VAL A 255 19.55 0.27 17.15
N ILE A 256 19.17 1.26 16.35
CA ILE A 256 20.02 1.97 15.39
C ILE A 256 19.79 3.48 15.53
N PRO A 257 20.43 4.17 16.48
CA PRO A 257 20.13 5.58 16.77
C PRO A 257 20.66 6.58 15.73
N ASP A 258 21.64 6.24 14.90
CA ASP A 258 22.35 7.21 14.07
C ASP A 258 22.09 7.05 12.56
N LEU A 259 20.89 6.64 12.17
CA LEU A 259 20.54 6.49 10.76
C LEU A 259 20.32 7.87 10.11
N THR A 260 21.09 8.17 9.07
CA THR A 260 21.02 9.44 8.33
C THR A 260 19.81 9.51 7.39
N VAL A 261 19.43 8.38 6.80
CA VAL A 261 18.29 8.26 5.89
C VAL A 261 17.22 7.39 6.56
N PRO A 262 16.17 7.98 7.15
CA PRO A 262 15.15 7.24 7.90
C PRO A 262 14.45 6.14 7.09
N ASP A 263 14.30 6.33 5.78
CA ASP A 263 13.68 5.34 4.88
C ASP A 263 14.45 4.00 4.85
N LEU A 264 15.73 4.00 5.23
CA LEU A 264 16.53 2.78 5.29
C LEU A 264 16.32 2.00 6.61
N VAL A 265 15.45 2.47 7.51
CA VAL A 265 15.29 1.86 8.84
C VAL A 265 14.87 0.40 8.75
N ILE A 266 13.87 0.08 7.93
CA ILE A 266 13.34 -1.27 7.79
C ILE A 266 14.37 -2.24 7.20
N PRO A 267 14.99 -1.96 6.03
CA PRO A 267 15.98 -2.89 5.49
C PRO A 267 17.21 -3.01 6.42
N THR A 268 17.63 -1.93 7.09
CA THR A 268 18.76 -1.98 8.03
C THR A 268 18.43 -2.83 9.25
N LEU A 269 17.24 -2.66 9.83
CA LEU A 269 16.78 -3.49 10.95
C LEU A 269 16.70 -4.96 10.55
N MET A 270 16.16 -5.27 9.36
CA MET A 270 16.07 -6.64 8.88
C MET A 270 17.44 -7.34 8.84
N VAL A 271 18.48 -6.66 8.36
CA VAL A 271 19.84 -7.23 8.33
C VAL A 271 20.45 -7.33 9.73
N LYS A 272 20.14 -6.38 10.63
CA LYS A 272 20.75 -6.32 11.96
C LYS A 272 20.11 -7.24 12.99
N VAL A 273 18.79 -7.41 12.96
CA VAL A 273 18.04 -8.13 14.02
C VAL A 273 17.65 -9.54 13.64
N LEU A 274 17.79 -9.94 12.38
CA LEU A 274 17.38 -11.26 11.88
C LEU A 274 18.59 -12.07 11.40
N PRO A 275 18.55 -13.41 11.55
CA PRO A 275 19.55 -14.28 10.93
C PRO A 275 19.61 -14.11 9.40
N PRO A 276 20.75 -14.33 8.74
CA PRO A 276 20.89 -14.08 7.29
C PRO A 276 19.84 -14.78 6.41
N PHE A 277 19.52 -16.04 6.71
CA PHE A 277 18.50 -16.79 5.97
C PHE A 277 17.09 -16.21 6.17
N ALA A 278 16.79 -15.77 7.40
CA ALA A 278 15.55 -15.11 7.72
C ALA A 278 15.46 -13.76 6.99
N ALA A 279 16.50 -12.92 7.05
CA ALA A 279 16.52 -11.59 6.43
C ALA A 279 16.08 -11.63 4.96
N GLY A 280 16.58 -12.59 4.16
CA GLY A 280 16.18 -12.76 2.76
C GLY A 280 14.70 -13.08 2.56
N ILE A 281 14.14 -13.99 3.37
CA ILE A 281 12.70 -14.32 3.33
C ILE A 281 11.87 -13.11 3.79
N PHE A 282 12.37 -12.32 4.73
CA PHE A 282 11.64 -11.19 5.29
C PHE A 282 11.66 -9.95 4.41
N LEU A 283 12.69 -9.76 3.58
CA LEU A 283 12.67 -8.76 2.52
C LEU A 283 11.53 -8.97 1.53
N ALA A 284 11.03 -10.20 1.41
CA ALA A 284 9.86 -10.48 0.58
C ALA A 284 8.61 -9.71 1.05
N ALA A 285 8.49 -9.34 2.33
CA ALA A 285 7.35 -8.59 2.86
C ALA A 285 7.25 -7.14 2.31
N PRO A 286 8.26 -6.26 2.49
CA PRO A 286 8.24 -4.94 1.90
C PRO A 286 8.30 -5.02 0.36
N MET A 287 9.02 -5.98 -0.23
CA MET A 287 8.96 -6.21 -1.69
C MET A 287 7.54 -6.53 -2.17
N ALA A 288 6.83 -7.42 -1.46
CA ALA A 288 5.46 -7.80 -1.77
C ALA A 288 4.51 -6.59 -1.78
N ALA A 289 4.62 -5.71 -0.78
CA ALA A 289 3.83 -4.47 -0.70
C ALA A 289 4.06 -3.53 -1.89
N ILE A 290 5.32 -3.45 -2.34
CA ILE A 290 5.67 -2.60 -3.49
C ILE A 290 5.16 -3.21 -4.79
N MET A 291 5.34 -4.51 -4.95
CA MET A 291 4.92 -5.27 -6.13
C MET A 291 3.41 -5.25 -6.32
N SER A 292 2.63 -5.51 -5.27
CA SER A 292 1.15 -5.48 -5.33
C SER A 292 0.63 -4.12 -5.80
N THR A 293 1.22 -3.03 -5.28
CA THR A 293 0.81 -1.66 -5.62
C THR A 293 1.13 -1.33 -7.07
N ILE A 294 2.36 -1.60 -7.54
CA ILE A 294 2.74 -1.32 -8.94
C ILE A 294 1.87 -2.13 -9.88
N ASN A 295 1.63 -3.40 -9.58
CA ASN A 295 0.79 -4.27 -10.39
C ASN A 295 -0.66 -3.75 -10.49
N ALA A 296 -1.24 -3.30 -9.37
CA ALA A 296 -2.57 -2.69 -9.38
C ALA A 296 -2.62 -1.40 -10.23
N GLN A 297 -1.59 -0.56 -10.14
CA GLN A 297 -1.46 0.67 -10.92
C GLN A 297 -1.23 0.41 -12.42
N LEU A 298 -0.41 -0.57 -12.78
CA LEU A 298 -0.18 -0.99 -14.16
C LEU A 298 -1.44 -1.59 -14.79
N LEU A 299 -2.14 -2.49 -14.09
CA LEU A 299 -3.40 -3.06 -14.58
C LEU A 299 -4.46 -1.97 -14.78
N GLN A 300 -4.56 -1.02 -13.85
CA GLN A 300 -5.48 0.11 -13.99
C GLN A 300 -5.08 1.03 -15.15
N SER A 301 -3.79 1.31 -15.32
CA SER A 301 -3.28 2.13 -16.43
C SER A 301 -3.56 1.47 -17.77
N SER A 302 -3.32 0.16 -17.89
CA SER A 302 -3.63 -0.63 -19.08
C SER A 302 -5.13 -0.60 -19.40
N ALA A 303 -6.00 -0.80 -18.40
CA ALA A 303 -7.44 -0.71 -18.57
C ALA A 303 -7.87 0.69 -19.05
N THR A 304 -7.31 1.75 -18.48
CA THR A 304 -7.62 3.13 -18.88
C THR A 304 -7.13 3.45 -20.30
N ILE A 305 -5.93 3.02 -20.70
CA ILE A 305 -5.43 3.23 -22.06
C ILE A 305 -6.25 2.44 -23.08
N ILE A 306 -6.42 1.13 -22.86
CA ILE A 306 -7.07 0.26 -23.84
C ILE A 306 -8.57 0.56 -23.93
N LYS A 307 -9.25 0.70 -22.79
CA LYS A 307 -10.70 0.84 -22.78
C LYS A 307 -11.15 2.29 -22.96
N ASP A 308 -10.63 3.19 -22.14
CA ASP A 308 -11.15 4.55 -22.05
C ASP A 308 -10.61 5.45 -23.18
N LEU A 309 -9.39 5.22 -23.68
CA LEU A 309 -8.78 6.01 -24.75
C LEU A 309 -8.85 5.32 -26.13
N LEU A 310 -8.48 4.04 -26.23
CA LEU A 310 -8.37 3.32 -27.52
C LEU A 310 -9.69 2.66 -27.97
N SER A 311 -10.40 1.95 -27.09
CA SER A 311 -11.61 1.21 -27.48
C SER A 311 -12.85 2.11 -27.61
N GLU A 312 -12.89 3.26 -26.94
CA GLU A 312 -13.97 4.26 -27.13
C GLU A 312 -13.74 5.20 -28.32
N SER A 313 -12.52 5.23 -28.88
CA SER A 313 -12.24 5.91 -30.15
C SER A 313 -12.57 5.05 -31.39
N ALA A 314 -12.70 3.73 -31.24
CA ALA A 314 -13.27 2.85 -32.25
C ALA A 314 -14.81 2.70 -32.06
N PRO A 315 -15.62 2.63 -33.14
CA PRO A 315 -17.05 2.34 -33.01
C PRO A 315 -17.23 1.00 -32.28
N ARG A 316 -18.07 0.98 -31.22
CA ARG A 316 -18.37 -0.22 -30.43
C ARG A 316 -18.93 -1.30 -31.35
N ALA A 317 -18.06 -2.20 -31.82
CA ALA A 317 -18.50 -3.50 -32.30
C ALA A 317 -18.96 -4.31 -31.09
N ASP A 318 -20.10 -5.00 -31.23
CA ASP A 318 -20.81 -5.80 -30.21
C ASP A 318 -20.04 -7.02 -29.66
N ASN A 319 -18.73 -6.91 -29.47
CA ASN A 319 -17.94 -7.96 -28.86
C ASN A 319 -17.98 -7.82 -27.35
N LYS A 320 -18.82 -8.68 -26.75
CA LYS A 320 -18.85 -9.01 -25.33
C LYS A 320 -17.44 -9.34 -24.83
N TRP A 321 -16.75 -8.35 -24.29
CA TRP A 321 -15.51 -8.55 -23.55
C TRP A 321 -15.79 -9.45 -22.35
N LYS A 322 -15.24 -10.67 -22.37
CA LYS A 322 -15.25 -11.58 -21.23
C LYS A 322 -13.91 -11.43 -20.50
N PRO A 323 -13.88 -10.94 -19.25
CA PRO A 323 -12.66 -10.95 -18.46
C PRO A 323 -12.26 -12.39 -18.14
N GLY A 324 -11.16 -12.84 -18.75
CA GLY A 324 -10.41 -14.03 -18.36
C GLY A 324 -9.78 -13.93 -16.98
#